data_AF-A0A969JZ35-F1
#
_entry.id   AF-A0A969JZ35-F1
#
_cell.length_a   1.000
_cell.length_b   1.000
_cell.length_c   1.000
_cell.angle_alpha   90.00
_cell.angle_beta   90.00
_cell.angle_gamma   90.00
#
_symmetry.space_group_name_H-M   'P 1'
#
loop_
_entity.id
_entity.type
_entity.pdbx_description
1 polymer ?
#
loop_
_entity_poly.entity_id
_entity_poly.type
_entity_poly.pdbx_seq_one_letter_code
_entity_poly.pdbx_strand_id
1 'polypeptide(L)' 'AGHEHSYERILTDDIVYFVNGLGGRPRIDAFARTAVPGSTVRYNQNYGALLITADATCLNFTFYNRSAELIDSYTVNGER' A
#
# COMPACT_ATOMS: atom_id res chain seq x y z
N ALA A 1 0.39 5.97 6.29
CA ALA A 1 -0.01 7.40 6.34
C ALA A 1 -0.72 7.79 5.05
N GLY A 2 -1.55 8.85 5.03
CA GLY A 2 -2.24 9.32 3.82
C GLY A 2 -1.76 10.70 3.31
N HIS A 3 -0.78 11.30 3.99
CA HIS A 3 -0.32 12.66 3.67
C HIS A 3 0.43 12.74 2.34
N GLU A 4 1.25 11.73 2.07
CA GLU A 4 1.96 11.53 0.79
C GLU A 4 0.97 11.03 -0.24
N HIS A 5 0.87 11.68 -1.40
CA HIS A 5 -0.13 11.34 -2.43
C HIS A 5 0.41 10.22 -3.32
N SER A 6 0.81 9.11 -2.68
CA SER A 6 1.32 7.90 -3.31
C SER A 6 0.81 6.66 -2.56
N TYR A 7 1.06 5.50 -3.14
CA TYR A 7 0.96 4.22 -2.45
C TYR A 7 2.36 3.62 -2.29
N GLU A 8 2.66 3.14 -1.10
CA GLU A 8 3.92 2.46 -0.81
C GLU A 8 3.74 1.43 0.30
N ARG A 9 4.27 0.21 0.11
CA ARG A 9 4.34 -0.83 1.15
C ARG A 9 5.78 -0.99 1.61
N ILE A 10 5.98 -0.88 2.93
CA ILE A 10 7.29 -0.95 3.59
C ILE A 10 7.26 -2.11 4.59
N LEU A 11 8.28 -2.95 4.58
CA LEU A 11 8.49 -4.00 5.58
C LEU A 11 9.76 -3.70 6.37
N THR A 12 9.61 -3.51 7.69
CA THR A 12 10.74 -3.32 8.61
C THR A 12 10.42 -3.98 9.94
N ASP A 13 11.40 -4.67 10.51
CA ASP A 13 11.28 -5.35 11.81
C ASP A 13 10.02 -6.23 11.92
N ASP A 14 9.72 -6.99 10.87
CA ASP A 14 8.53 -7.85 10.72
C ASP A 14 7.17 -7.14 10.82
N ILE A 15 7.17 -5.79 10.79
CA ILE A 15 5.97 -4.98 10.74
C ILE A 15 5.79 -4.42 9.33
N VAL A 16 4.60 -4.62 8.76
CA VAL A 16 4.22 -4.03 7.48
C VAL A 16 3.59 -2.65 7.70
N TYR A 17 4.07 -1.66 6.94
CA TYR A 17 3.55 -0.31 6.90
C TYR A 17 3.02 0.00 5.50
N PHE A 18 1.94 0.79 5.44
CA PHE A 18 1.35 1.25 4.20
C PHE A 18 1.23 2.78 4.18
N VAL A 19 1.79 3.40 3.13
CA VAL A 19 1.37 4.71 2.64
C VAL A 19 0.18 4.47 1.72
N ASN A 20 -0.96 5.09 2.04
CA ASN A 20 -2.22 4.93 1.31
C ASN A 20 -2.85 6.31 1.09
N GLY A 21 -2.16 7.21 0.38
CA GLY A 21 -2.61 8.58 0.16
C GLY A 21 -3.19 8.87 -1.23
N LEU A 22 -3.47 7.82 -2.01
CA LEU A 22 -4.06 7.91 -3.34
C LEU A 22 -5.60 8.01 -3.33
N GLY A 23 -6.19 8.53 -2.24
CA GLY A 23 -7.64 8.63 -2.05
C GLY A 23 -8.38 9.73 -2.83
N GLY A 24 -7.71 10.46 -3.73
CA GLY A 24 -8.35 11.45 -4.62
C GLY A 24 -7.98 12.92 -4.38
N ARG A 25 -6.86 13.20 -3.71
CA ARG A 25 -6.31 14.57 -3.65
C ARG A 25 -5.83 15.01 -5.05
N PRO A 26 -5.91 16.29 -5.46
CA PRO A 26 -5.75 16.68 -6.88
C PRO A 26 -4.39 16.41 -7.52
N ARG A 27 -3.37 16.07 -6.73
CA ARG A 27 -2.02 15.77 -7.21
C ARG A 27 -1.61 14.40 -6.69
N ILE A 28 -0.79 13.73 -7.48
CA ILE A 28 -0.10 12.50 -7.12
C ILE A 28 1.38 12.84 -7.05
N ASP A 29 2.04 12.44 -5.97
CA ASP A 29 3.43 12.81 -5.71
C ASP A 29 4.40 11.95 -6.54
N ALA A 30 5.51 12.55 -6.98
CA ALA A 30 6.63 11.81 -7.53
C ALA A 30 7.42 11.14 -6.39
N PHE A 31 7.91 9.92 -6.63
CA PHE A 31 8.77 9.26 -5.65
C PHE A 31 10.13 9.95 -5.53
N ALA A 32 10.70 9.92 -4.33
CA ALA A 32 12.11 10.19 -4.15
C ALA A 32 12.96 9.20 -4.98
N ARG A 33 14.12 9.68 -5.46
CA ARG A 33 15.04 8.88 -6.28
C ARG A 33 15.44 7.58 -5.57
N THR A 34 15.69 7.67 -4.28
CA THR A 34 16.01 6.53 -3.43
C THR A 34 14.76 6.14 -2.64
N ALA A 35 14.38 4.87 -2.71
CA ALA A 35 13.31 4.34 -1.87
C ALA A 35 13.77 4.28 -0.41
N VAL A 36 12.84 4.40 0.53
CA VAL A 36 13.17 4.19 1.95
C VAL A 36 13.58 2.73 2.19
N PRO A 37 14.47 2.44 3.15
CA PRO A 37 14.78 1.06 3.53
C PRO A 37 13.50 0.27 3.83
N GLY A 38 13.42 -0.97 3.34
CA GLY A 38 12.24 -1.82 3.51
C GLY A 38 11.10 -1.54 2.53
N SER A 39 11.17 -0.50 1.68
CA SER A 39 10.20 -0.29 0.60
C SER A 39 10.17 -1.50 -0.35
N THR A 40 8.99 -2.08 -0.54
CA THR A 40 8.76 -3.27 -1.37
C THR A 40 7.93 -2.99 -2.62
N VAL A 41 6.92 -2.12 -2.51
CA VAL A 41 6.05 -1.72 -3.63
C VAL A 41 5.82 -0.23 -3.57
N ARG A 42 5.87 0.44 -4.72
CA ARG A 42 5.61 1.88 -4.89
C ARG A 42 4.71 2.10 -6.11
N TYR A 43 3.63 2.83 -5.93
CA TYR A 43 2.70 3.17 -7.00
C TYR A 43 2.21 4.61 -6.92
N ASN A 44 2.23 5.32 -8.06
CA ASN A 44 1.80 6.71 -8.17
C ASN A 44 1.24 7.05 -9.57
N GLN A 45 0.64 6.07 -10.26
CA GLN A 45 0.15 6.26 -11.63
C GLN A 45 -1.35 6.61 -11.71
N ASN A 46 -2.14 6.24 -10.70
CA ASN A 46 -3.57 6.53 -10.64
C ASN A 46 -4.03 6.54 -9.18
N TYR A 47 -5.20 7.11 -8.92
CA TYR A 47 -5.84 7.00 -7.61
C TYR A 47 -6.31 5.57 -7.34
N GLY A 48 -6.49 5.24 -6.07
CA GLY A 48 -6.86 3.90 -5.65
C GLY A 48 -7.22 3.81 -4.18
N ALA A 49 -7.49 2.59 -3.74
CA ALA A 49 -7.84 2.29 -2.36
C ALA A 49 -7.29 0.94 -1.93
N LEU A 50 -6.94 0.86 -0.64
CA LEU A 50 -6.58 -0.37 0.04
C LEU A 50 -7.84 -1.04 0.58
N LEU A 51 -8.11 -2.26 0.14
CA LEU A 51 -9.10 -3.17 0.71
C LEU A 51 -8.38 -4.13 1.67
N ILE A 52 -8.96 -4.32 2.85
CA ILE A 52 -8.46 -5.27 3.85
C ILE A 52 -9.55 -6.30 4.10
N THR A 53 -9.24 -7.56 3.82
CA THR A 53 -10.08 -8.71 4.13
C THR A 53 -9.48 -9.43 5.32
N ALA A 54 -10.26 -9.58 6.39
CA ALA A 54 -9.84 -10.27 7.60
C ALA A 54 -10.57 -11.61 7.73
N ASP A 55 -9.84 -12.66 8.09
CA ASP A 55 -10.40 -13.91 8.58
C ASP A 55 -9.79 -14.28 9.95
N ALA A 56 -10.15 -15.45 10.48
CA ALA A 56 -9.70 -15.88 11.81
C ALA A 56 -8.18 -16.13 11.91
N THR A 57 -7.49 -16.25 10.79
CA THR A 57 -6.08 -16.67 10.70
C THR A 57 -5.22 -15.73 9.87
N CYS A 58 -5.79 -14.77 9.14
CA CYS A 58 -5.00 -13.85 8.33
C CYS A 58 -5.70 -12.52 8.06
N LEU A 59 -4.88 -11.53 7.69
CA LEU A 59 -5.30 -10.28 7.08
C LEU A 59 -4.72 -10.21 5.67
N ASN A 60 -5.57 -10.07 4.66
CA ASN A 60 -5.17 -9.84 3.28
C ASN A 60 -5.41 -8.39 2.89
N PHE A 61 -4.34 -7.71 2.48
CA PHE A 61 -4.30 -6.32 2.06
C PHE A 61 -4.18 -6.27 0.55
N THR A 62 -5.12 -5.65 -0.15
CA THR A 62 -5.12 -5.51 -1.60
C THR A 62 -5.31 -4.05 -2.01
N PHE A 63 -4.38 -3.51 -2.78
CA PHE A 63 -4.52 -2.16 -3.33
C PHE A 63 -5.02 -2.22 -4.77
N TYR A 64 -6.16 -1.59 -5.02
CA TYR A 64 -6.73 -1.45 -6.36
C TYR A 64 -6.66 0.00 -6.82
N ASN A 65 -6.33 0.22 -8.09
CA ASN A 65 -6.49 1.53 -8.70
C ASN A 65 -7.93 1.77 -9.20
N ARG A 66 -8.24 2.99 -9.63
CA ARG A 66 -9.56 3.38 -10.15
C ARG A 66 -9.99 2.64 -11.41
N SER A 67 -9.06 2.00 -12.12
CA SER A 67 -9.35 1.14 -13.28
C SER A 67 -9.64 -0.31 -12.86
N ALA A 68 -9.77 -0.58 -11.54
CA ALA A 68 -9.95 -1.90 -10.94
C ALA A 68 -8.75 -2.85 -11.16
N GLU A 69 -7.57 -2.30 -11.47
CA GLU A 69 -6.32 -3.07 -11.56
C GLU A 69 -5.79 -3.34 -10.14
N LEU A 70 -5.43 -4.61 -9.87
CA LEU A 70 -4.76 -5.00 -8.65
C LEU A 70 -3.27 -4.63 -8.75
N ILE A 71 -2.82 -3.72 -7.89
CA ILE A 71 -1.44 -3.22 -7.90
C ILE A 71 -0.56 -3.98 -6.90
N ASP A 72 -1.11 -4.31 -5.73
CA ASP A 72 -0.39 -4.99 -4.66
C ASP A 72 -1.32 -5.91 -3.87
N SER A 73 -0.77 -7.02 -3.39
CA SER A 73 -1.43 -7.97 -2.53
C SER A 73 -0.44 -8.49 -1.49
N TYR A 74 -0.78 -8.37 -0.22
CA TYR A 74 0.06 -8.82 0.88
C TYR A 74 -0.79 -9.48 1.96
N THR A 75 -0.33 -10.61 2.50
CA THR A 75 -1.03 -11.33 3.56
C THR A 75 -0.17 -11.40 4.81
N VAL A 76 -0.74 -11.00 5.95
CA VAL A 76 -0.21 -11.27 7.28
C VAL A 76 -0.96 -12.46 7.84
N ASN A 77 -0.24 -13.53 8.20
CA ASN A 77 -0.83 -14.67 8.89
C ASN A 77 -0.76 -14.44 10.39
N GLY A 78 -1.82 -14.81 11.10
CA GLY A 78 -1.81 -14.93 12.56
C GLY A 78 -0.89 -16.07 12.97
N GLU A 79 -0.14 -15.85 14.04
CA GLU A 79 0.60 -16.91 14.69
C GLU A 79 -0.38 -17.87 15.37
N ARG A 80 -0.10 -19.18 15.30
CA ARG A 80 -0.89 -20.21 15.99
C ARG A 80 -0.54 -20.31 17.45
#